data_AF-A0AAZ3S8X4-F1
#
_entry.id   AF-A0AAZ3S8X4-F1
#
_cell.length_a   1.000
_cell.length_b   1.000
_cell.length_c   1.000
_cell.angle_alpha   90.00
_cell.angle_beta   90.00
_cell.angle_gamma   90.00
#
_symmetry.space_group_name_H-M   'P 1'
#
loop_
_entity.id
_entity.type
_entity.pdbx_description
1 polymer ?
#
loop_
_entity_poly.entity_id
_entity_poly.type
_entity_poly.pdbx_seq_one_letter_code
_entity_poly.pdbx_strand_id
1 'polypeptide(L)'
;MFHTQKQMEMWMEISASSDVPYTKTDVEFQVGDEAVRVGDEAVRVGDEAVRVGDEAVRVGDEAVRVGDEAVRVSEAVSVGDEAVSVGDEAVSVGDEAVRVGDEAVSVGDEAVSVGDEAVSVGDEAVSVGDEAVRVGDEAVSVGDEAVSVGDEAVSVGDEAVSVGDEAVSVGDEAVSVGDEAVSVGDEAVSVGDEAVSVGDEAVSVGDEAVSVGDELFIAETQRVTFTK
;
A
#
# COMPACT_ATOMS: atom_id res chain seq x y z
N MET A 1 -41.45 63.60 29.47
CA MET A 1 -42.90 63.81 29.11
C MET A 1 -43.05 64.04 27.60
N PHE A 2 -42.93 62.87 27.02
CA PHE A 2 -43.95 62.32 26.11
C PHE A 2 -43.86 63.01 24.74
N HIS A 3 -43.29 62.28 23.79
CA HIS A 3 -44.21 61.59 22.86
C HIS A 3 -44.15 62.26 21.47
N THR A 4 -43.43 61.52 20.64
CA THR A 4 -43.93 60.46 19.74
C THR A 4 -44.72 61.10 18.58
N GLN A 5 -44.05 61.10 17.46
CA GLN A 5 -44.81 60.27 16.49
C GLN A 5 -45.02 61.07 15.20
N LYS A 6 -44.19 60.87 14.28
CA LYS A 6 -44.66 60.05 13.14
C LYS A 6 -44.93 60.94 11.93
N GLN A 7 -43.89 61.06 11.01
CA GLN A 7 -44.34 60.45 9.72
C GLN A 7 -43.73 61.24 8.55
N MET A 8 -42.53 60.90 8.05
CA MET A 8 -42.75 60.52 6.62
C MET A 8 -41.49 60.81 5.82
N GLU A 9 -40.47 60.05 5.88
CA GLU A 9 -40.12 59.42 4.58
C GLU A 9 -38.60 59.38 4.43
N MET A 10 -38.08 58.51 5.04
CA MET A 10 -37.07 57.97 4.09
C MET A 10 -36.53 56.65 4.63
N TRP A 11 -37.53 55.76 4.61
CA TRP A 11 -37.34 54.34 4.24
C TRP A 11 -35.91 54.07 3.74
N MET A 12 -35.07 53.76 4.69
CA MET A 12 -34.56 52.37 4.80
C MET A 12 -33.70 52.25 6.06
N GLU A 13 -34.38 52.25 7.31
CA GLU A 13 -34.50 51.36 8.49
C GLU A 13 -34.29 49.89 8.11
N ILE A 14 -33.23 49.47 8.51
CA ILE A 14 -33.39 48.55 9.66
C ILE A 14 -32.20 47.57 9.65
N SER A 15 -31.22 47.91 10.60
CA SER A 15 -31.26 47.28 11.94
C SER A 15 -29.86 46.76 12.31
N ALA A 16 -29.17 47.62 12.96
CA ALA A 16 -28.46 47.05 14.12
C ALA A 16 -28.17 45.56 13.92
N SER A 17 -27.13 45.09 13.41
CA SER A 17 -27.40 43.63 13.55
C SER A 17 -26.44 43.02 14.57
N SER A 18 -26.47 43.60 15.89
CA SER A 18 -26.25 42.54 16.91
C SER A 18 -26.49 41.14 16.34
N ASP A 19 -25.53 40.60 15.67
CA ASP A 19 -25.56 39.14 15.92
C ASP A 19 -25.93 38.39 14.63
N VAL A 20 -24.96 38.19 13.66
CA VAL A 20 -24.64 36.95 12.91
C VAL A 20 -25.89 36.46 12.17
N PRO A 21 -26.01 36.55 10.66
CA PRO A 21 -26.51 35.30 10.08
C PRO A 21 -25.65 34.83 8.90
N TYR A 22 -24.63 33.90 9.29
CA TYR A 22 -24.14 32.65 8.68
C TYR A 22 -24.91 32.32 7.40
N THR A 23 -24.40 32.67 6.13
CA THR A 23 -24.60 31.65 5.06
C THR A 23 -23.34 30.80 4.90
N LYS A 24 -23.28 29.69 5.76
CA LYS A 24 -22.65 28.36 5.85
C LYS A 24 -22.03 27.93 4.51
N THR A 25 -21.02 28.57 4.07
CA THR A 25 -20.20 27.63 3.25
C THR A 25 -18.97 27.19 4.06
N ASP A 26 -19.11 26.02 4.88
CA ASP A 26 -18.37 25.16 5.83
C ASP A 26 -16.94 24.89 5.32
N VAL A 27 -16.02 25.78 5.29
CA VAL A 27 -14.67 25.17 5.28
C VAL A 27 -13.79 25.91 6.30
N GLU A 28 -13.51 25.12 7.50
CA GLU A 28 -12.79 25.52 8.74
C GLU A 28 -11.29 25.34 8.56
N PHE A 29 -10.43 26.42 8.79
CA PHE A 29 -9.06 26.60 9.27
C PHE A 29 -8.79 25.75 10.51
N GLN A 30 -7.31 24.94 10.57
CA GLN A 30 -6.45 25.12 11.78
C GLN A 30 -4.97 25.11 11.36
N VAL A 31 -3.96 25.99 11.90
CA VAL A 31 -2.95 27.02 11.62
C VAL A 31 -1.59 26.50 12.09
N GLY A 32 -0.45 26.59 10.99
CA GLY A 32 0.94 27.11 11.09
C GLY A 32 1.68 26.91 9.76
N ASP A 33 2.81 27.91 9.38
CA ASP A 33 3.47 29.00 8.63
C ASP A 33 4.27 28.42 7.46
N GLU A 34 3.54 27.50 6.68
CA GLU A 34 3.97 27.47 5.25
C GLU A 34 3.19 26.37 4.52
N ALA A 35 2.03 26.89 3.72
CA ALA A 35 1.33 25.78 3.01
C ALA A 35 0.91 26.24 1.62
N VAL A 36 1.40 25.72 0.37
CA VAL A 36 0.86 25.83 -1.00
C VAL A 36 -0.40 24.95 -1.12
N ARG A 37 -1.75 25.68 -1.37
CA ARG A 37 -3.09 25.04 -1.45
C ARG A 37 -3.59 25.05 -2.89
N VAL A 38 -4.19 23.89 -3.53
CA VAL A 38 -5.26 24.06 -4.54
C VAL A 38 -6.32 22.97 -4.31
N GLY A 39 -7.71 23.33 -3.80
CA GLY A 39 -8.95 22.53 -3.82
C GLY A 39 -9.86 22.92 -2.64
N ASP A 40 -11.30 22.49 -2.53
CA ASP A 40 -12.49 23.14 -1.92
C ASP A 40 -12.86 22.44 -0.60
N GLU A 41 -11.85 21.42 0.06
CA GLU A 41 -12.36 20.83 1.32
C GLU A 41 -11.26 20.01 1.98
N ALA A 42 -10.62 20.66 2.98
CA ALA A 42 -9.51 19.87 3.56
C ALA A 42 -9.41 20.14 5.06
N VAL A 43 -9.44 19.06 5.96
CA VAL A 43 -9.19 19.11 7.41
C VAL A 43 -7.68 18.94 7.67
N ARG A 44 -6.93 20.09 8.18
CA ARG A 44 -5.46 20.08 8.41
C ARG A 44 -5.18 20.17 9.90
N VAL A 45 -4.17 19.31 10.40
CA VAL A 45 -3.58 19.54 11.74
C VAL A 45 -2.06 19.33 11.62
N GLY A 46 -1.09 20.52 11.59
CA GLY A 46 0.38 20.30 11.71
C GLY A 46 1.14 21.37 10.90
N ASP A 47 2.62 21.48 11.04
CA ASP A 47 3.48 22.56 10.53
C ASP A 47 4.28 22.08 9.33
N GLU A 48 3.89 22.57 7.89
CA GLU A 48 4.68 22.51 6.63
C GLU A 48 4.15 21.40 5.73
N ALA A 49 3.36 21.86 4.73
CA ALA A 49 2.73 20.80 3.91
C ALA A 49 2.48 21.33 2.49
N VAL A 50 2.82 20.41 1.40
CA VAL A 50 2.46 20.63 -0.02
C VAL A 50 1.21 19.81 -0.36
N ARG A 51 0.07 20.59 -0.75
CA ARG A 51 -1.21 19.92 -1.02
C ARG A 51 -1.70 20.28 -2.42
N VAL A 52 -2.23 19.16 -3.15
CA VAL A 52 -2.87 19.39 -4.45
C VAL A 52 -4.04 18.41 -4.58
N GLY A 53 -5.49 18.92 -4.48
CA GLY A 53 -6.64 18.02 -4.71
C GLY A 53 -7.80 18.33 -3.77
N ASP A 54 -9.10 17.80 -4.06
CA ASP A 54 -10.35 18.06 -3.31
C ASP A 54 -10.60 16.97 -2.26
N GLU A 55 -10.99 17.35 -0.77
CA GLU A 55 -11.51 16.44 0.29
C GLU A 55 -10.38 15.60 0.88
N ALA A 56 -9.41 16.15 1.16
CA ALA A 56 -8.25 15.42 1.73
C ALA A 56 -8.21 15.61 3.26
N VAL A 57 -7.93 14.38 4.04
CA VAL A 57 -7.83 14.41 5.51
C VAL A 57 -6.35 14.23 5.92
N ARG A 58 -5.85 15.30 6.71
CA ARG A 58 -4.45 15.24 7.16
C ARG A 58 -4.37 15.30 8.69
N VAL A 59 -3.30 14.38 9.22
CA VAL A 59 -3.01 14.50 10.66
C VAL A 59 -1.50 14.31 10.85
N GLY A 60 -0.63 15.51 11.19
CA GLY A 60 0.79 15.31 11.58
C GLY A 60 1.68 16.34 10.89
N ASP A 61 3.09 16.46 11.25
CA ASP A 61 4.06 17.49 10.82
C ASP A 61 4.87 16.98 9.62
N GLU A 62 5.01 17.85 8.27
CA GLU A 62 5.93 17.62 7.13
C GLU A 62 5.34 16.57 6.19
N ALA A 63 4.35 16.92 5.44
CA ALA A 63 3.65 15.91 4.62
C ALA A 63 3.47 16.46 3.20
N VAL A 64 3.75 15.47 2.10
CA VAL A 64 3.46 15.78 0.68
C VAL A 64 2.25 14.97 0.22
N ARG A 65 1.24 15.79 -0.31
CA ARG A 65 0.07 15.08 -0.82
C ARG A 65 -0.33 15.63 -2.18
N VAL A 66 -0.71 14.59 -3.10
CA VAL A 66 -1.16 14.99 -4.45
C VAL A 66 -2.27 14.04 -4.90
N GLY A 67 -3.59 14.52 -5.02
CA GLY A 67 -4.73 13.70 -5.49
C GLY A 67 -5.98 13.95 -4.65
N ASP A 68 -7.17 13.52 -5.21
CA ASP A 68 -8.46 13.69 -4.51
C ASP A 68 -8.68 12.60 -3.46
N GLU A 69 -9.09 13.01 -2.13
CA GLU A 69 -9.52 12.10 -1.05
C GLU A 69 -8.32 11.32 -0.51
N ALA A 70 -7.11 11.76 -0.73
CA ALA A 70 -5.95 11.06 -0.12
C ALA A 70 -5.90 11.32 1.40
N VAL A 71 -5.64 10.15 2.18
CA VAL A 71 -5.58 10.25 3.65
C VAL A 71 -4.14 9.95 4.12
N ARG A 72 -3.80 10.80 5.14
CA ARG A 72 -2.49 10.50 5.75
C ARG A 72 -2.56 10.75 7.26
N VAL A 73 -1.58 9.97 7.92
CA VAL A 73 -1.47 10.16 9.39
C VAL A 73 0.03 10.18 9.73
N SER A 74 0.63 11.37 10.15
CA SER A 74 2.01 11.58 10.63
C SER A 74 2.89 12.05 9.47
N GLU A 75 4.30 11.66 9.45
CA GLU A 75 5.24 12.06 8.37
C GLU A 75 5.14 11.11 7.18
N ALA A 76 4.02 11.19 6.37
CA ALA A 76 3.82 10.21 5.28
C ALA A 76 3.62 10.96 3.96
N VAL A 77 3.98 10.23 2.85
CA VAL A 77 3.75 10.75 1.50
C VAL A 77 2.66 9.93 0.80
N SER A 78 1.62 10.69 0.34
CA SER A 78 0.57 10.01 -0.44
C SER A 78 0.34 10.76 -1.75
N VAL A 79 0.55 10.00 -2.84
CA VAL A 79 0.36 10.59 -4.19
C VAL A 79 -0.60 9.69 -4.97
N GLY A 80 -1.75 10.26 -5.43
CA GLY A 80 -2.78 9.51 -6.17
C GLY A 80 -4.17 9.68 -5.53
N ASP A 81 -5.16 9.39 -6.37
CA ASP A 81 -6.55 9.47 -5.84
C ASP A 81 -6.82 8.34 -4.83
N GLU A 82 -7.34 8.83 -3.60
CA GLU A 82 -7.78 7.87 -2.56
C GLU A 82 -6.58 7.10 -2.00
N ALA A 83 -5.32 7.62 -2.21
CA ALA A 83 -4.16 6.95 -1.58
C ALA A 83 -4.17 7.18 -0.06
N VAL A 84 -3.74 6.08 0.67
CA VAL A 84 -3.80 6.14 2.15
C VAL A 84 -2.42 5.76 2.69
N SER A 85 -1.87 6.69 3.48
CA SER A 85 -0.61 6.38 4.15
C SER A 85 -0.70 6.67 5.65
N VAL A 86 -0.45 5.54 6.40
CA VAL A 86 -0.53 5.66 7.88
C VAL A 86 0.78 5.12 8.46
N GLY A 87 1.50 6.02 9.24
CA GLY A 87 2.78 5.61 9.86
C GLY A 87 3.89 6.62 9.53
N ASP A 88 4.92 6.57 10.36
CA ASP A 88 6.07 7.48 10.13
C ASP A 88 6.87 7.05 8.89
N GLU A 89 7.09 8.11 8.00
CA GLU A 89 7.89 7.91 6.77
C GLU A 89 7.22 6.91 5.82
N ALA A 90 5.89 6.74 5.93
CA ALA A 90 5.19 5.86 4.96
C ALA A 90 5.00 6.56 3.62
N VAL A 91 5.10 5.70 2.52
CA VAL A 91 4.97 6.30 1.18
C VAL A 91 3.96 5.48 0.37
N SER A 92 2.95 6.19 -0.11
CA SER A 92 1.96 5.56 -1.01
C SER A 92 1.89 6.37 -2.32
N VAL A 93 2.18 5.66 -3.39
CA VAL A 93 2.13 6.32 -4.71
C VAL A 93 1.27 5.46 -5.64
N GLY A 94 0.18 6.07 -6.18
CA GLY A 94 -0.79 5.36 -7.05
C GLY A 94 -2.22 5.57 -6.56
N ASP A 95 -3.13 5.33 -7.55
CA ASP A 95 -4.55 5.41 -7.15
C ASP A 95 -4.95 4.24 -6.24
N GLU A 96 -5.57 4.69 -5.05
CA GLU A 96 -6.12 3.70 -4.09
C GLU A 96 -4.98 2.90 -3.47
N ALA A 97 -3.72 3.37 -3.54
CA ALA A 97 -2.63 2.70 -2.79
C ALA A 97 -2.80 2.89 -1.28
N VAL A 98 -2.51 1.73 -0.61
CA VAL A 98 -2.76 1.78 0.84
C VAL A 98 -1.50 1.25 1.56
N ARG A 99 -1.19 2.05 2.54
CA ARG A 99 -0.08 1.56 3.39
C ARG A 99 -0.41 1.82 4.86
N VAL A 100 0.05 0.78 5.70
CA VAL A 100 -0.13 0.91 7.16
C VAL A 100 1.15 0.37 7.84
N GLY A 101 1.85 1.26 8.54
CA GLY A 101 3.09 0.85 9.24
C GLY A 101 4.20 1.89 9.03
N ASP A 102 5.15 1.79 9.97
CA ASP A 102 6.31 2.71 9.83
C ASP A 102 7.22 2.28 8.67
N GLU A 103 7.56 3.36 7.82
CA GLU A 103 8.50 3.16 6.71
C GLU A 103 7.92 2.19 5.67
N ALA A 104 6.62 1.92 5.68
CA ALA A 104 6.00 1.07 4.65
C ALA A 104 5.89 1.83 3.31
N VAL A 105 6.01 1.01 2.22
CA VAL A 105 6.01 1.65 0.91
C VAL A 105 5.05 0.89 -0.01
N SER A 106 4.13 1.60 -0.63
CA SER A 106 3.24 1.03 -1.65
C SER A 106 3.29 1.89 -2.91
N VAL A 107 3.76 1.26 -3.97
CA VAL A 107 3.85 1.98 -5.25
C VAL A 107 3.10 1.17 -6.32
N GLY A 108 2.12 1.81 -6.95
CA GLY A 108 1.23 1.16 -7.94
C GLY A 108 -0.25 1.37 -7.59
N ASP A 109 -1.04 1.18 -8.66
CA ASP A 109 -2.49 1.28 -8.39
C ASP A 109 -2.98 0.09 -7.56
N GLU A 110 -3.72 0.50 -6.45
CA GLU A 110 -4.33 -0.51 -5.55
C GLU A 110 -3.26 -1.34 -4.86
N ALA A 111 -2.01 -0.87 -4.83
CA ALA A 111 -0.97 -1.58 -4.05
C ALA A 111 -1.23 -1.43 -2.55
N VAL A 112 -0.89 -2.58 -1.85
CA VAL A 112 -1.17 -2.58 -0.40
C VAL A 112 0.08 -3.08 0.36
N SER A 113 0.48 -2.30 1.31
CA SER A 113 1.57 -2.72 2.21
C SER A 113 1.12 -2.52 3.67
N VAL A 114 1.14 -3.65 4.38
CA VAL A 114 0.73 -3.59 5.80
C VAL A 114 1.84 -4.21 6.64
N GLY A 115 2.41 -3.42 7.60
CA GLY A 115 3.52 -3.85 8.46
C GLY A 115 4.66 -2.82 8.40
N ASP A 116 5.48 -2.95 9.44
CA ASP A 116 6.68 -2.05 9.42
C ASP A 116 7.66 -2.48 8.32
N GLU A 117 8.02 -1.41 7.50
CA GLU A 117 9.04 -1.61 6.45
C GLU A 117 8.50 -2.55 5.35
N ALA A 118 7.19 -2.77 5.30
CA ALA A 118 6.62 -3.57 4.18
C ALA A 118 6.69 -2.77 2.88
N VAL A 119 6.96 -3.57 1.80
CA VAL A 119 7.16 -2.87 0.51
C VAL A 119 6.32 -3.59 -0.55
N SER A 120 5.49 -2.87 -1.23
CA SER A 120 4.72 -3.40 -2.36
C SER A 120 4.90 -2.50 -3.58
N VAL A 121 5.47 -3.10 -4.60
CA VAL A 121 5.69 -2.35 -5.85
C VAL A 121 5.03 -3.12 -6.99
N GLY A 122 4.09 -2.43 -7.70
CA GLY A 122 3.29 -3.05 -8.79
C GLY A 122 1.80 -2.81 -8.58
N ASP A 123 1.09 -3.00 -9.72
CA ASP A 123 -0.38 -2.88 -9.61
C ASP A 123 -0.99 -4.08 -8.87
N GLU A 124 -1.84 -3.66 -7.87
CA GLU A 124 -2.55 -4.69 -7.06
C GLU A 124 -1.56 -5.56 -6.29
N ALA A 125 -0.32 -5.13 -6.09
CA ALA A 125 0.64 -5.88 -5.24
C ALA A 125 0.26 -5.77 -3.76
N VAL A 126 0.51 -6.93 -3.07
CA VAL A 126 0.09 -6.94 -1.65
C VAL A 126 1.24 -7.49 -0.79
N SER A 127 1.65 -6.73 0.17
CA SER A 127 2.64 -7.18 1.17
C SER A 127 2.05 -7.01 2.57
N VAL A 128 1.96 -8.15 3.25
CA VAL A 128 1.44 -8.11 4.64
C VAL A 128 2.46 -8.78 5.56
N GLY A 129 2.94 -8.03 6.56
CA GLY A 129 3.97 -8.52 7.52
C GLY A 129 5.13 -7.51 7.60
N ASP A 130 5.84 -7.71 8.73
CA ASP A 130 7.03 -6.84 8.86
C ASP A 130 8.12 -7.24 7.86
N GLU A 131 8.56 -6.14 7.13
CA GLU A 131 9.69 -6.33 6.19
C GLU A 131 9.27 -7.22 5.02
N ALA A 132 7.98 -7.46 4.82
CA ALA A 132 7.55 -8.20 3.61
C ALA A 132 7.79 -7.35 2.36
N VAL A 133 8.22 -8.12 1.31
CA VAL A 133 8.60 -7.37 0.10
C VAL A 133 7.95 -8.06 -1.11
N ARG A 134 7.34 -7.19 -1.89
CA ARG A 134 6.81 -7.74 -3.15
C ARG A 134 7.12 -6.77 -4.30
N VAL A 135 7.54 -7.40 -5.45
CA VAL A 135 7.75 -6.60 -6.67
C VAL A 135 7.11 -7.34 -7.85
N GLY A 136 6.15 -6.69 -8.47
CA GLY A 136 5.42 -7.30 -9.61
C GLY A 136 3.92 -7.01 -9.51
N ASP A 137 3.34 -7.12 -10.69
CA ASP A 137 1.87 -6.95 -10.69
C ASP A 137 1.16 -8.16 -10.08
N GLU A 138 0.23 -7.78 -9.14
CA GLU A 138 -0.62 -8.81 -8.51
C GLU A 138 0.23 -9.76 -7.67
N ALA A 139 1.47 -9.43 -7.38
CA ALA A 139 2.29 -10.27 -6.48
C ALA A 139 1.80 -10.14 -5.03
N VAL A 140 2.06 -11.27 -4.29
CA VAL A 140 1.51 -11.30 -2.91
C VAL A 140 2.60 -11.86 -1.99
N SER A 141 2.95 -11.13 -0.96
CA SER A 141 3.81 -11.61 0.13
C SER A 141 3.12 -11.46 1.48
N VAL A 142 2.90 -12.61 2.08
CA VAL A 142 2.24 -12.59 3.40
C VAL A 142 3.15 -13.32 4.40
N GLY A 143 3.55 -12.59 5.47
CA GLY A 143 4.45 -13.13 6.52
C GLY A 143 5.62 -12.17 6.76
N ASP A 144 6.23 -12.42 7.93
CA ASP A 144 7.43 -11.59 8.20
C ASP A 144 8.59 -11.98 7.27
N GLU A 145 9.09 -10.87 6.60
CA GLU A 145 10.28 -11.03 5.74
C GLU A 145 9.94 -11.90 4.53
N ALA A 146 8.67 -12.09 4.21
CA ALA A 146 8.31 -12.82 2.98
C ALA A 146 8.66 -11.98 1.74
N VAL A 147 9.05 -12.73 0.69
CA VAL A 147 9.50 -11.99 -0.51
C VAL A 147 8.85 -12.64 -1.74
N SER A 148 8.24 -11.87 -2.54
CA SER A 148 7.67 -12.30 -3.83
C SER A 148 8.13 -11.34 -4.94
N VAL A 149 8.84 -11.92 -5.87
CA VAL A 149 9.32 -11.09 -7.00
C VAL A 149 8.85 -11.75 -8.30
N GLY A 150 8.09 -11.01 -9.12
CA GLY A 150 7.48 -11.51 -10.37
C GLY A 150 5.97 -11.23 -10.42
N ASP A 151 5.53 -11.26 -11.66
CA ASP A 151 4.06 -11.09 -11.79
C ASP A 151 3.31 -12.32 -11.24
N GLU A 152 2.34 -11.94 -10.35
CA GLU A 152 1.47 -12.98 -9.75
C GLU A 152 2.27 -13.93 -8.87
N ALA A 153 3.50 -13.58 -8.48
CA ALA A 153 4.25 -14.41 -7.51
C ALA A 153 3.58 -14.35 -6.13
N VAL A 154 3.69 -15.50 -5.48
CA VAL A 154 2.98 -15.58 -4.18
C VAL A 154 3.94 -16.21 -3.14
N SER A 155 4.15 -15.54 -2.05
CA SER A 155 4.90 -16.07 -0.91
C SER A 155 4.06 -15.94 0.36
N VAL A 156 3.75 -17.07 0.91
CA VAL A 156 2.96 -17.08 2.16
C VAL A 156 3.73 -17.87 3.23
N GLY A 157 4.06 -17.17 4.35
CA GLY A 157 4.87 -17.75 5.46
C GLY A 157 6.03 -16.81 5.82
N ASP A 158 6.51 -17.09 7.04
CA ASP A 158 7.70 -16.30 7.44
C ASP A 158 8.93 -16.70 6.61
N GLU A 159 9.50 -15.60 6.02
CA GLU A 159 10.77 -15.78 5.26
C GLU A 159 10.52 -16.62 4.00
N ALA A 160 9.27 -16.79 3.57
CA ALA A 160 9.01 -17.47 2.29
C ALA A 160 9.48 -16.59 1.11
N VAL A 161 9.93 -17.35 0.10
CA VAL A 161 10.53 -16.58 -1.03
C VAL A 161 9.99 -17.19 -2.34
N SER A 162 9.41 -16.35 -3.15
CA SER A 162 8.98 -16.75 -4.51
C SER A 162 9.57 -15.77 -5.53
N VAL A 163 10.42 -16.33 -6.38
CA VAL A 163 11.03 -15.49 -7.43
C VAL A 163 10.70 -16.11 -8.80
N GLY A 164 10.01 -15.31 -9.66
CA GLY A 164 9.52 -15.77 -10.98
C GLY A 164 8.04 -15.45 -11.17
N ASP A 165 7.70 -15.45 -12.49
CA ASP A 165 6.26 -15.25 -12.75
C ASP A 165 5.45 -16.49 -12.32
N GLU A 166 4.43 -16.09 -11.46
CA GLU A 166 3.49 -17.14 -10.99
C GLU A 166 4.20 -18.13 -10.07
N ALA A 167 5.38 -17.82 -9.56
CA ALA A 167 6.02 -18.69 -8.54
C ALA A 167 5.22 -18.65 -7.23
N VAL A 168 5.27 -19.81 -6.58
CA VAL A 168 4.42 -19.91 -5.38
C VAL A 168 5.24 -20.60 -4.28
N SER A 169 5.35 -19.94 -3.17
CA SER A 169 5.98 -20.54 -1.97
C SER A 169 5.03 -20.41 -0.78
N VAL A 170 4.61 -21.55 -0.31
CA VAL A 170 3.70 -21.56 0.85
C VAL A 170 4.35 -22.39 1.97
N GLY A 171 4.60 -21.73 3.13
CA GLY A 171 5.28 -22.35 4.29
C GLY A 171 6.43 -21.45 4.78
N ASP A 172 6.76 -21.75 6.07
CA ASP A 172 7.93 -21.00 6.58
C ASP A 172 9.23 -21.43 5.87
N GLU A 173 9.87 -20.32 5.36
CA GLU A 173 11.20 -20.53 4.72
C GLU A 173 11.05 -21.33 3.43
N ALA A 174 9.85 -21.46 2.89
CA ALA A 174 9.71 -22.11 1.57
C ALA A 174 10.30 -21.22 0.47
N VAL A 175 10.85 -21.95 -0.52
CA VAL A 175 11.56 -21.18 -1.56
C VAL A 175 11.15 -21.74 -2.92
N SER A 176 10.67 -20.87 -3.77
CA SER A 176 10.38 -21.22 -5.17
C SER A 176 11.08 -20.23 -6.09
N VAL A 177 12.00 -20.78 -6.88
CA VAL A 177 12.73 -19.93 -7.83
C VAL A 177 12.52 -20.50 -9.24
N GLY A 178 11.93 -19.69 -10.13
CA GLY A 178 11.56 -20.10 -11.50
C GLY A 178 10.11 -19.75 -11.83
N ASP A 179 9.91 -19.65 -13.16
CA ASP A 179 8.49 -19.43 -13.55
C ASP A 179 7.63 -20.66 -13.24
N GLU A 180 6.51 -20.27 -12.50
CA GLU A 180 5.52 -21.32 -12.16
C GLU A 180 6.11 -22.35 -11.19
N ALA A 181 7.25 -22.10 -10.57
CA ALA A 181 7.75 -23.00 -9.51
C ALA A 181 6.84 -22.97 -8.28
N VAL A 182 6.76 -24.15 -7.71
CA VAL A 182 5.82 -24.24 -6.56
C VAL A 182 6.51 -24.99 -5.42
N SER A 183 6.54 -24.35 -4.27
CA SER A 183 7.03 -25.01 -3.04
C SER A 183 5.96 -24.89 -1.95
N VAL A 184 5.46 -26.02 -1.57
CA VAL A 184 4.47 -26.03 -0.48
C VAL A 184 4.99 -26.90 0.67
N GLY A 185 5.15 -26.25 1.86
CA GLY A 185 5.70 -26.90 3.06
C GLY A 185 6.81 -26.05 3.68
N ASP A 186 7.00 -26.34 5.00
CA ASP A 186 8.13 -25.63 5.63
C ASP A 186 9.48 -26.10 5.05
N GLU A 187 10.22 -25.02 4.63
CA GLU A 187 11.59 -25.25 4.13
C GLU A 187 11.55 -26.02 2.81
N ALA A 188 10.43 -26.11 2.14
CA ALA A 188 10.39 -26.71 0.79
C ALA A 188 11.11 -25.80 -0.22
N VAL A 189 11.75 -26.54 -1.17
CA VAL A 189 12.56 -25.74 -2.11
C VAL A 189 12.30 -26.27 -3.53
N SER A 190 11.89 -25.37 -4.40
CA SER A 190 11.74 -25.68 -5.83
C SER A 190 12.56 -24.68 -6.65
N VAL A 191 13.55 -25.25 -7.36
CA VAL A 191 14.38 -24.38 -8.21
C VAL A 191 14.29 -24.91 -9.64
N GLY A 192 13.79 -24.04 -10.55
CA GLY A 192 13.55 -24.40 -11.97
C GLY A 192 12.13 -24.03 -12.40
N ASP A 193 12.05 -23.85 -13.75
CA ASP A 193 10.69 -23.59 -14.26
C ASP A 193 9.78 -24.82 -14.09
N GLU A 194 8.61 -24.44 -13.44
CA GLU A 194 7.57 -25.48 -13.25
C GLU A 194 8.03 -26.56 -12.27
N ALA A 195 9.11 -26.34 -11.53
CA ALA A 195 9.50 -27.28 -10.46
C ALA A 195 8.46 -27.26 -9.32
N VAL A 196 8.27 -28.49 -8.81
CA VAL A 196 7.23 -28.57 -7.76
C VAL A 196 7.80 -29.39 -6.58
N SER A 197 7.75 -28.78 -5.38
CA SER A 197 8.11 -29.48 -4.13
C SER A 197 6.95 -29.37 -3.13
N VAL A 198 6.39 -30.51 -2.80
CA VAL A 198 5.30 -30.53 -1.80
C VAL A 198 5.73 -31.40 -0.62
N GLY A 199 5.72 -30.77 0.59
CA GLY A 199 6.15 -31.44 1.84
C GLY A 199 7.24 -30.61 2.54
N ASP A 200 7.27 -30.90 3.87
CA ASP A 200 8.37 -30.20 4.60
C ASP A 200 9.75 -30.70 4.13
N GLU A 201 10.55 -29.65 3.74
CA GLU A 201 11.97 -29.92 3.39
C GLU A 201 12.06 -30.61 2.03
N ALA A 202 10.99 -30.75 1.31
CA ALA A 202 11.08 -31.29 -0.06
C ALA A 202 11.91 -30.36 -0.95
N VAL A 203 12.71 -31.13 -1.82
CA VAL A 203 13.59 -30.31 -2.68
C VAL A 203 13.48 -30.81 -4.13
N SER A 204 13.18 -29.87 -4.99
CA SER A 204 13.16 -30.17 -6.44
C SER A 204 14.05 -29.16 -7.17
N VAL A 205 15.09 -29.76 -7.90
CA VAL A 205 15.98 -28.87 -8.69
C VAL A 205 15.96 -29.33 -10.15
N GLY A 206 15.64 -28.39 -10.97
CA GLY A 206 15.50 -28.68 -12.42
C GLY A 206 14.12 -28.27 -12.93
N ASP A 207 14.16 -28.05 -14.24
CA ASP A 207 12.85 -27.73 -14.84
C ASP A 207 11.91 -28.94 -14.77
N GLU A 208 10.68 -28.60 -14.21
CA GLU A 208 9.61 -29.62 -14.18
C GLU A 208 9.93 -30.72 -13.17
N ALA A 209 10.96 -30.52 -12.35
CA ALA A 209 11.23 -31.51 -11.28
C ALA A 209 10.09 -31.52 -10.24
N VAL A 210 9.80 -32.77 -9.83
CA VAL A 210 8.68 -32.85 -8.85
C VAL A 210 9.14 -33.71 -7.68
N SER A 211 8.89 -33.16 -6.45
CA SER A 211 9.14 -33.94 -5.22
C SER A 211 7.91 -33.85 -4.30
N VAL A 212 7.42 -34.97 -3.78
CA VAL A 212 6.30 -34.99 -2.80
C VAL A 212 6.78 -35.78 -1.57
N GLY A 213 6.81 -35.01 -0.38
CA GLY A 213 7.26 -35.66 0.86
C GLY A 213 8.80 -35.66 0.93
N ASP A 214 9.44 -36.57 1.74
CA ASP A 214 10.92 -36.65 1.81
C ASP A 214 11.47 -37.38 0.58
N GLU A 215 10.62 -37.74 -0.38
CA GLU A 215 11.14 -38.58 -1.49
C GLU A 215 11.24 -37.74 -2.76
N LEU A 216 12.48 -37.57 -3.28
CA LEU A 216 12.89 -36.82 -4.47
C LEU A 216 12.52 -37.60 -5.74
N PHE A 217 11.51 -37.10 -6.68
CA PHE A 217 11.24 -37.68 -8.00
C PHE A 217 11.83 -36.77 -9.09
N ILE A 218 13.11 -37.01 -9.58
CA ILE A 218 13.68 -36.20 -10.69
C ILE A 218 13.03 -36.66 -12.00
N ALA A 219 12.08 -35.86 -12.61
CA ALA A 219 11.51 -36.14 -13.95
C ALA A 219 12.48 -35.68 -15.05
N GLU A 220 13.67 -36.38 -15.30
CA GLU A 220 14.68 -36.34 -16.40
C GLU A 220 14.12 -35.65 -17.64
N THR A 221 15.11 -34.69 -18.45
CA THR A 221 15.27 -34.69 -19.93
C THR A 221 16.76 -34.58 -20.27
N GLN A 222 17.66 -35.75 -20.65
CA GLN A 222 18.37 -36.70 -21.52
C GLN A 222 19.87 -36.37 -21.53
N ARG A 223 20.87 -37.42 -21.37
CA ARG A 223 21.67 -38.52 -21.95
C ARG A 223 23.10 -38.45 -21.39
N VAL A 224 23.97 -39.67 -21.16
CA VAL A 224 24.79 -40.67 -21.89
C VAL A 224 25.82 -41.23 -20.91
N THR A 225 25.84 -42.69 -20.69
CA THR A 225 27.13 -43.33 -21.07
C THR A 225 26.84 -44.74 -21.59
N PHE A 226 26.97 -44.78 -23.08
CA PHE A 226 27.43 -46.04 -23.71
C PHE A 226 28.88 -46.33 -23.31
N THR A 227 29.12 -47.35 -22.52
CA THR A 227 30.25 -48.22 -22.92
C THR A 227 30.46 -49.29 -21.85
N LYS A 228 30.46 -50.57 -22.20
CA LYS A 228 30.99 -51.77 -22.85
C LYS A 228 30.05 -52.95 -22.55
#